data_AF-A0A3M6USZ3-F1
#
_entry.id   AF-A0A3M6USZ3-F1
#
_cell.length_a   1.000
_cell.length_b   1.000
_cell.length_c   1.000
_cell.angle_alpha   90.00
_cell.angle_beta   90.00
_cell.angle_gamma   90.00
#
_symmetry.space_group_name_H-M   'P 1'
#
loop_
_entity.id
_entity.type
_entity.pdbx_description
1 polymer ?
#
loop_
_entity_poly.entity_id
_entity_poly.type
_entity_poly.pdbx_seq_one_letter_code
_entity_poly.pdbx_strand_id
1 'polypeptide(L)'
;MIEVPFADIDECGKGTHKCSNNALCHNVNGSYHCICKPYSVVYLNHGQDDGNDCIKTVSTCQEMYETSTFPRSGLVILYIDSKPTSVFCHMGDFGCGNGGWTPIMKINGSKQNFNYHSELWNNTDSFNLPGGETGFDSQETKLPTYWDTPFSKICLGMRIGNVTNFIVIEKQANSLFSLIADGQHRQTTLGRDLWKSLIGSEGSLQLTCNMEGFNTACGKHRARIGILSNNEKHCGSCYSKIGFGMSRENICGNKAKHEGDNGDKNIKVMGYILVRLFSVEEFLYLNVSHIELIMVYDDFECTFKRLHHPSCISFNLAAEGKLCCELLSSDKYSKPMEYKLNKISHHFYTKSSCYFKPFQNGRVSVESVHSLNAFECLYIEECSTGTHNYITVAMCNSINIVPLYCTYVDECATGMHNCSLNAVCDDSKESHICACKPRYSGNGIICQDVDECAMGTSNCGAHGVCINTNGSYDCACKPGYSED
;
A
#
# COMPACT_ATOMS: atom_id res chain seq x y z
N MET A 1 5.74 -60.32 -17.09
CA MET A 1 6.05 -59.10 -16.33
C MET A 1 4.79 -58.26 -16.32
N ILE A 2 4.38 -57.76 -15.15
CA ILE A 2 3.28 -56.79 -15.06
C ILE A 2 3.96 -55.42 -15.16
N GLU A 3 3.71 -54.68 -16.23
CA GLU A 3 4.06 -53.26 -16.27
C GLU A 3 3.13 -52.56 -15.29
N VAL A 4 3.68 -52.12 -14.15
CA VAL A 4 2.99 -51.20 -13.26
C VAL A 4 3.02 -49.85 -13.99
N PRO A 5 1.87 -49.28 -14.38
CA PRO A 5 1.87 -47.96 -14.99
C PRO A 5 2.37 -46.96 -13.95
N PHE A 6 3.50 -46.30 -14.24
CA PHE A 6 3.97 -45.21 -13.41
C PHE A 6 2.93 -44.08 -13.49
N ALA A 7 2.19 -43.91 -12.41
CA ALA A 7 1.29 -42.78 -12.26
C ALA A 7 2.11 -41.52 -12.06
N ASP A 8 1.67 -40.45 -12.72
CA ASP A 8 2.24 -39.12 -12.55
C ASP A 8 2.15 -38.66 -11.08
N ILE A 9 3.13 -37.86 -10.64
CA ILE A 9 3.15 -37.30 -9.29
C ILE A 9 2.67 -35.86 -9.41
N ASP A 10 1.48 -35.58 -8.88
CA ASP A 10 1.01 -34.19 -8.77
C ASP A 10 1.85 -33.42 -7.75
N GLU A 11 2.95 -32.80 -8.18
CA GLU A 11 3.84 -32.03 -7.32
C GLU A 11 3.22 -30.71 -6.87
N CYS A 12 2.27 -30.18 -7.64
CA CYS A 12 1.52 -28.98 -7.31
C CYS A 12 0.50 -29.26 -6.18
N GLY A 13 -0.30 -30.32 -6.32
CA GLY A 13 -1.24 -30.77 -5.29
C GLY A 13 -0.57 -31.29 -4.01
N LYS A 14 0.65 -31.82 -4.10
CA LYS A 14 1.46 -32.27 -2.94
C LYS A 14 2.33 -31.18 -2.31
N GLY A 15 2.46 -30.02 -2.95
CA GLY A 15 3.35 -28.94 -2.49
C GLY A 15 4.85 -29.29 -2.51
N THR A 16 5.27 -30.24 -3.37
CA THR A 16 6.68 -30.68 -3.49
C THR A 16 7.46 -29.93 -4.57
N HIS A 17 6.90 -28.85 -5.09
CA HIS A 17 7.50 -27.98 -6.11
C HIS A 17 8.41 -26.89 -5.51
N LYS A 18 9.21 -26.24 -6.36
CA LYS A 18 10.11 -25.12 -5.99
C LYS A 18 9.66 -23.73 -6.45
N CYS A 19 8.51 -23.63 -7.11
CA CYS A 19 7.96 -22.37 -7.62
C CYS A 19 7.97 -21.24 -6.59
N SER A 20 8.28 -20.01 -7.03
CA SER A 20 8.17 -18.81 -6.19
C SER A 20 6.76 -18.65 -5.61
N ASN A 21 6.64 -18.01 -4.43
CA ASN A 21 5.36 -17.56 -3.89
C ASN A 21 4.56 -16.66 -4.86
N ASN A 22 5.25 -16.02 -5.81
CA ASN A 22 4.68 -15.20 -6.88
C ASN A 22 4.55 -15.96 -8.22
N ALA A 23 4.56 -17.29 -8.21
CA ALA A 23 4.35 -18.16 -9.36
C ALA A 23 3.15 -19.09 -9.14
N LEU A 24 2.57 -19.54 -10.25
CA LEU A 24 1.62 -20.64 -10.35
C LEU A 24 2.37 -21.94 -10.68
N CYS A 25 2.07 -23.01 -9.96
CA CYS A 25 2.57 -24.36 -10.25
C CYS A 25 1.62 -25.04 -11.24
N HIS A 26 2.15 -25.51 -12.37
CA HIS A 26 1.43 -26.28 -13.37
C HIS A 26 2.03 -27.69 -13.46
N ASN A 27 1.25 -28.70 -13.07
CA ASN A 27 1.68 -30.10 -13.12
C ASN A 27 1.67 -30.63 -14.57
N VAL A 28 2.70 -31.38 -14.96
CA VAL A 28 2.83 -32.03 -16.27
C VAL A 28 3.31 -33.47 -16.09
N ASN A 29 3.08 -34.35 -17.06
CA ASN A 29 3.41 -35.77 -16.89
C ASN A 29 4.92 -36.01 -16.66
N GLY A 30 5.29 -36.32 -15.41
CA GLY A 30 6.66 -36.54 -14.95
C GLY A 30 7.42 -35.30 -14.44
N SER A 31 6.79 -34.13 -14.25
CA SER A 31 7.41 -32.90 -13.73
C SER A 31 6.36 -31.81 -13.42
N TYR A 32 6.77 -30.70 -12.84
CA TYR A 32 6.01 -29.44 -12.85
C TYR A 32 6.72 -28.35 -13.64
N HIS A 33 5.98 -27.31 -13.99
CA HIS A 33 6.50 -26.02 -14.45
C HIS A 33 5.93 -24.89 -13.58
N CYS A 34 6.72 -23.84 -13.38
CA CYS A 34 6.33 -22.66 -12.63
C CYS A 34 6.12 -21.50 -13.60
N ILE A 35 5.08 -20.70 -13.43
CA ILE A 35 4.77 -19.55 -14.28
C ILE A 35 4.54 -18.33 -13.39
N CYS A 36 5.25 -17.23 -13.59
CA CYS A 36 5.01 -16.03 -12.78
C CYS A 36 3.56 -15.54 -12.89
N LYS A 37 2.98 -15.12 -11.76
CA LYS A 37 1.64 -14.52 -11.71
C LYS A 37 1.61 -13.26 -12.57
N PRO A 38 0.44 -12.80 -13.08
CA PRO A 38 0.37 -11.69 -14.05
C PRO A 38 0.98 -10.36 -13.57
N TYR A 39 1.13 -10.18 -12.25
CA TYR A 39 1.83 -9.04 -11.63
C TYR A 39 3.21 -9.42 -11.10
N SER A 40 3.96 -10.28 -11.81
CA SER A 40 5.26 -10.74 -11.35
C SER A 40 6.18 -11.06 -12.53
N VAL A 41 7.47 -10.81 -12.34
CA VAL A 41 8.49 -10.98 -13.38
C VAL A 41 9.65 -11.81 -12.88
N VAL A 42 10.26 -12.58 -13.78
CA VAL A 42 11.43 -13.41 -13.52
C VAL A 42 12.65 -12.53 -13.26
N TYR A 43 13.36 -12.78 -12.16
CA TYR A 43 14.65 -12.15 -11.93
C TYR A 43 15.74 -12.85 -12.76
N LEU A 44 16.17 -12.21 -13.86
CA LEU A 44 17.06 -12.83 -14.86
C LEU A 44 18.53 -12.95 -14.39
N ASN A 45 18.79 -13.79 -13.39
CA ASN A 45 20.06 -14.48 -13.28
C ASN A 45 20.01 -15.71 -14.22
N HIS A 46 20.85 -15.74 -15.26
CA HIS A 46 21.01 -16.84 -16.24
C HIS A 46 20.03 -16.97 -17.42
N GLY A 47 19.03 -16.09 -17.56
CA GLY A 47 18.36 -15.88 -18.87
C GLY A 47 17.44 -16.99 -19.37
N GLN A 48 16.92 -17.83 -18.47
CA GLN A 48 15.93 -18.86 -18.80
C GLN A 48 14.79 -18.78 -17.77
N ASP A 49 13.54 -18.80 -18.23
CA ASP A 49 12.35 -18.72 -17.38
C ASP A 49 12.01 -20.11 -16.85
N ASP A 50 12.27 -20.33 -15.56
CA ASP A 50 11.91 -21.54 -14.82
C ASP A 50 10.82 -21.30 -13.77
N GLY A 51 10.30 -20.07 -13.68
CA GLY A 51 9.32 -19.60 -12.69
C GLY A 51 9.71 -19.75 -11.21
N ASN A 52 10.96 -20.07 -10.88
CA ASN A 52 11.41 -20.22 -9.49
C ASN A 52 11.72 -18.87 -8.81
N ASP A 53 12.08 -17.83 -9.59
CA ASP A 53 12.46 -16.49 -9.10
C ASP A 53 11.51 -15.37 -9.57
N CYS A 54 10.22 -15.50 -9.29
CA CYS A 54 9.22 -14.46 -9.60
C CYS A 54 9.16 -13.36 -8.53
N ILE A 55 9.33 -12.09 -8.93
CA ILE A 55 9.22 -10.89 -8.09
C ILE A 55 7.94 -10.14 -8.42
N LYS A 56 7.15 -9.78 -7.40
CA LYS A 56 5.95 -8.93 -7.53
C LYS A 56 6.29 -7.59 -8.16
N THR A 57 5.61 -7.23 -9.25
CA THR A 57 5.70 -5.91 -9.85
C THR A 57 4.96 -4.89 -8.99
N VAL A 58 5.54 -3.69 -8.89
CA VAL A 58 5.00 -2.56 -8.13
C VAL A 58 4.88 -1.36 -9.06
N SER A 59 3.78 -0.62 -8.95
CA SER A 59 3.53 0.57 -9.77
C SER A 59 4.05 1.85 -9.11
N THR A 60 4.18 1.85 -7.78
CA THR A 60 4.62 2.99 -6.98
C THR A 60 5.71 2.64 -5.97
N CYS A 61 6.47 3.65 -5.55
CA CYS A 61 7.43 3.50 -4.45
C CYS A 61 6.74 3.18 -3.10
N GLN A 62 5.47 3.57 -2.92
CA GLN A 62 4.72 3.27 -1.70
C GLN A 62 4.39 1.77 -1.57
N GLU A 63 3.97 1.11 -2.66
CA GLU A 63 3.79 -0.35 -2.68
C GLU A 63 5.10 -1.09 -2.36
N MET A 64 6.23 -0.58 -2.87
CA MET A 64 7.56 -1.13 -2.56
C MET A 64 7.96 -0.90 -1.09
N TYR A 65 7.55 0.24 -0.51
CA TYR A 65 7.77 0.54 0.91
C TYR A 65 6.99 -0.42 1.81
N GLU A 66 5.72 -0.69 1.50
CA GLU A 66 4.82 -1.55 2.29
C GLU A 66 5.15 -3.05 2.19
N THR A 67 5.70 -3.49 1.06
CA THR A 67 6.07 -4.89 0.83
C THR A 67 7.46 -5.26 1.36
N SER A 68 8.38 -4.27 1.43
CA SER A 68 9.75 -4.46 1.92
C SER A 68 9.84 -4.61 3.43
N THR A 69 10.68 -5.53 3.91
CA THR A 69 10.96 -5.71 5.35
C THR A 69 11.88 -4.61 5.90
N PHE A 70 12.70 -3.98 5.04
CA PHE A 70 13.61 -2.89 5.38
C PHE A 70 13.71 -1.92 4.20
N PRO A 71 12.72 -1.04 3.99
CA PRO A 71 12.72 -0.14 2.84
C PRO A 71 13.89 0.86 2.93
N ARG A 72 14.73 0.87 1.89
CA ARG A 72 15.87 1.80 1.75
C ARG A 72 15.69 2.62 0.47
N SER A 73 16.08 3.90 0.52
CA SER A 73 16.09 4.75 -0.67
C SER A 73 17.09 4.20 -1.70
N GLY A 74 16.69 4.14 -2.97
CA GLY A 74 17.50 3.51 -4.01
C GLY A 74 16.75 3.30 -5.33
N LEU A 75 17.43 2.69 -6.30
CA LEU A 75 16.83 2.31 -7.58
C LEU A 75 15.84 1.16 -7.42
N VAL A 76 14.66 1.34 -8.02
CA VAL A 76 13.57 0.38 -8.10
C VAL A 76 13.05 0.38 -9.54
N ILE A 77 12.67 -0.79 -10.06
CA ILE A 77 11.98 -0.89 -11.34
C ILE A 77 10.48 -0.87 -11.05
N LEU A 78 9.81 0.22 -11.40
CA LEU A 78 8.36 0.36 -11.34
C LEU A 78 7.73 -0.08 -12.65
N TYR A 79 6.57 -0.74 -12.60
CA TYR A 79 5.80 -1.12 -13.78
C TYR A 79 4.68 -0.11 -13.99
N ILE A 80 4.86 0.76 -14.99
CA ILE A 80 4.01 1.92 -15.29
C ILE A 80 3.54 1.78 -16.74
N ASP A 81 2.24 1.86 -17.02
CA ASP A 81 1.66 1.51 -18.33
C ASP A 81 2.19 0.15 -18.86
N SER A 82 2.25 -0.85 -17.96
CA SER A 82 2.84 -2.18 -18.18
C SER A 82 4.30 -2.21 -18.65
N LYS A 83 5.04 -1.09 -18.54
CA LYS A 83 6.45 -0.97 -18.96
C LYS A 83 7.39 -0.83 -17.75
N PRO A 84 8.52 -1.54 -17.72
CA PRO A 84 9.52 -1.37 -16.67
C PRO A 84 10.17 0.01 -16.79
N THR A 85 10.12 0.78 -15.70
CA THR A 85 10.68 2.12 -15.58
C THR A 85 11.61 2.16 -14.38
N SER A 86 12.89 2.46 -14.62
CA SER A 86 13.89 2.64 -13.57
C SER A 86 13.67 3.98 -12.86
N VAL A 87 13.49 3.94 -11.53
CA VAL A 87 13.15 5.11 -10.71
C VAL A 87 13.88 5.06 -9.37
N PHE A 88 14.47 6.18 -8.93
CA PHE A 88 15.03 6.31 -7.60
C PHE A 88 13.92 6.58 -6.57
N CYS A 89 13.47 5.54 -5.88
CA CYS A 89 12.49 5.66 -4.81
C CYS A 89 13.12 6.27 -3.55
N HIS A 90 12.43 7.25 -2.97
CA HIS A 90 12.81 7.84 -1.69
C HIS A 90 12.01 7.20 -0.57
N MET A 91 12.66 6.31 0.20
CA MET A 91 12.06 5.58 1.32
C MET A 91 12.45 6.23 2.65
N GLY A 92 11.45 6.56 3.47
CA GLY A 92 11.60 7.19 4.79
C GLY A 92 11.40 8.71 4.78
N ASP A 93 11.45 9.33 5.96
CA ASP A 93 11.25 10.77 6.11
C ASP A 93 12.52 11.59 5.81
N PHE A 94 12.43 12.45 4.80
CA PHE A 94 13.44 13.43 4.41
C PHE A 94 12.92 14.89 4.50
N GLY A 95 11.81 15.11 5.21
CA GLY A 95 11.11 16.40 5.33
C GLY A 95 9.69 16.40 4.74
N CYS A 96 9.20 15.26 4.24
CA CYS A 96 7.84 15.08 3.72
C CYS A 96 7.03 14.02 4.50
N GLY A 97 7.59 13.44 5.57
CA GLY A 97 7.00 12.32 6.30
C GLY A 97 7.42 10.96 5.75
N ASN A 98 7.36 9.94 6.61
CA ASN A 98 7.71 8.56 6.26
C ASN A 98 6.82 7.98 5.15
N GLY A 99 7.35 6.95 4.47
CA GLY A 99 6.70 6.24 3.37
C GLY A 99 7.62 6.09 2.14
N GLY A 100 7.08 5.54 1.06
CA GLY A 100 7.74 5.44 -0.23
C GLY A 100 7.30 6.53 -1.18
N TRP A 101 8.16 7.53 -1.38
CA TRP A 101 7.90 8.67 -2.25
C TRP A 101 8.35 8.40 -3.68
N THR A 102 7.38 8.43 -4.60
CA THR A 102 7.58 8.24 -6.04
C THR A 102 7.95 9.58 -6.67
N PRO A 103 9.17 9.77 -7.21
CA PRO A 103 9.50 11.00 -7.94
C PRO A 103 8.71 11.07 -9.25
N ILE A 104 8.29 12.29 -9.60
CA ILE A 104 7.55 12.61 -10.82
C ILE A 104 8.41 13.43 -11.78
N MET A 105 9.01 14.51 -11.28
CA MET A 105 9.68 15.48 -12.14
C MET A 105 10.74 16.27 -11.37
N LYS A 106 11.82 16.61 -12.06
CA LYS A 106 12.89 17.48 -11.58
C LYS A 106 13.04 18.66 -12.53
N ILE A 107 13.00 19.88 -11.99
CA ILE A 107 13.00 21.13 -12.78
C ILE A 107 14.19 21.99 -12.39
N ASN A 108 14.96 22.47 -13.36
CA ASN A 108 16.03 23.43 -13.11
C ASN A 108 15.52 24.84 -13.40
N GLY A 109 15.42 25.69 -12.38
CA GLY A 109 14.89 27.06 -12.51
C GLY A 109 15.67 27.99 -13.45
N SER A 110 16.87 27.57 -13.88
CA SER A 110 17.69 28.28 -14.88
C SER A 110 17.46 27.82 -16.32
N LYS A 111 16.80 26.68 -16.55
CA LYS A 111 16.47 26.16 -17.88
C LYS A 111 15.02 26.48 -18.24
N GLN A 112 14.70 26.49 -19.54
CA GLN A 112 13.37 26.85 -20.07
C GLN A 112 12.47 25.64 -20.39
N ASN A 113 13.00 24.42 -20.26
CA ASN A 113 12.35 23.17 -20.66
C ASN A 113 10.96 22.98 -20.04
N PHE A 114 10.84 23.27 -18.74
CA PHE A 114 9.56 23.19 -18.00
C PHE A 114 8.90 24.55 -17.75
N ASN A 115 9.12 25.57 -18.60
CA ASN A 115 8.37 26.83 -18.47
C ASN A 115 6.84 26.59 -18.50
N TYR A 116 6.06 27.53 -17.97
CA TYR A 116 4.59 27.37 -17.85
C TYR A 116 3.88 26.88 -19.12
N HIS A 117 4.30 27.38 -20.29
CA HIS A 117 3.69 27.09 -21.59
C HIS A 117 4.35 25.91 -22.32
N SER A 118 5.28 25.19 -21.68
CA SER A 118 5.89 24.00 -22.25
C SER A 118 4.86 22.89 -22.43
N GLU A 119 4.87 22.27 -23.60
CA GLU A 119 4.02 21.12 -23.94
C GLU A 119 4.29 19.92 -23.02
N LEU A 120 5.49 19.85 -22.40
CA LEU A 120 5.85 18.83 -21.42
C LEU A 120 4.88 18.75 -20.21
N TRP A 121 4.12 19.81 -19.92
CA TRP A 121 3.08 19.79 -18.88
C TRP A 121 1.76 19.16 -19.34
N ASN A 122 1.51 19.13 -20.65
CA ASN A 122 0.22 18.80 -21.26
C ASN A 122 0.27 17.52 -22.13
N ASN A 123 1.43 16.86 -22.24
CA ASN A 123 1.63 15.60 -22.96
C ASN A 123 2.02 14.43 -22.02
N THR A 124 1.99 13.21 -22.56
CA THR A 124 2.44 11.98 -21.91
C THR A 124 3.85 11.57 -22.39
N ASP A 125 4.65 12.53 -22.84
CA ASP A 125 6.03 12.27 -23.25
C ASP A 125 6.98 12.35 -22.05
N SER A 126 7.96 11.43 -22.00
CA SER A 126 9.04 11.48 -21.01
C SER A 126 10.14 12.46 -21.41
N PHE A 127 10.88 12.97 -20.42
CA PHE A 127 12.03 13.85 -20.67
C PHE A 127 13.21 13.43 -19.80
N ASN A 128 14.37 13.15 -20.41
CA ASN A 128 15.62 12.75 -19.73
C ASN A 128 15.41 11.70 -18.62
N LEU A 129 14.95 10.49 -19.00
CA LEU A 129 14.70 9.38 -18.07
C LEU A 129 15.88 9.06 -17.12
N PRO A 130 17.17 9.08 -17.53
CA PRO A 130 18.30 8.85 -16.61
C PRO A 130 18.35 9.84 -15.43
N GLY A 131 17.78 11.04 -15.60
CA GLY A 131 17.63 11.99 -14.50
C GLY A 131 16.66 11.54 -13.40
N GLY A 132 15.89 10.47 -13.59
CA GLY A 132 15.06 9.84 -12.56
C GLY A 132 15.72 8.69 -11.81
N GLU A 133 16.91 8.25 -12.25
CA GLU A 133 17.68 7.14 -11.65
C GLU A 133 18.54 7.58 -10.45
N THR A 134 18.43 8.86 -10.07
CA THR A 134 19.20 9.50 -9.01
C THR A 134 18.28 10.23 -8.02
N GLY A 135 18.73 10.43 -6.78
CA GLY A 135 18.01 11.20 -5.76
C GLY A 135 17.98 12.71 -6.04
N PHE A 136 18.24 13.54 -5.02
CA PHE A 136 18.14 15.02 -5.12
C PHE A 136 19.32 15.68 -5.86
N ASP A 137 19.59 15.27 -7.10
CA ASP A 137 20.66 15.78 -7.97
C ASP A 137 20.23 17.02 -8.78
N SER A 138 21.05 17.43 -9.75
CA SER A 138 20.83 18.64 -10.58
C SER A 138 20.29 18.34 -11.98
N GLN A 139 19.91 17.08 -12.26
CA GLN A 139 19.41 16.69 -13.57
C GLN A 139 17.92 16.94 -13.69
N GLU A 140 17.50 17.54 -14.80
CA GLU A 140 16.08 17.66 -15.13
C GLU A 140 15.55 16.31 -15.59
N THR A 141 14.32 15.97 -15.22
CA THR A 141 13.63 14.77 -15.71
C THR A 141 12.12 14.96 -15.64
N LYS A 142 11.37 14.27 -16.50
CA LYS A 142 9.93 14.01 -16.37
C LYS A 142 9.72 12.52 -16.61
N LEU A 143 9.24 11.83 -15.58
CA LEU A 143 9.03 10.40 -15.57
C LEU A 143 7.60 10.02 -15.98
N PRO A 144 7.36 8.75 -16.40
CA PRO A 144 6.02 8.20 -16.64
C PRO A 144 5.05 8.34 -15.46
N THR A 145 5.59 8.35 -14.24
CA THR A 145 4.87 8.64 -13.00
C THR A 145 4.16 10.02 -12.99
N TYR A 146 4.49 10.93 -13.91
CA TYR A 146 3.76 12.20 -14.10
C TYR A 146 2.30 12.00 -14.50
N TRP A 147 2.02 11.02 -15.38
CA TRP A 147 0.69 10.79 -15.94
C TRP A 147 0.02 9.50 -15.48
N ASP A 148 0.79 8.54 -15.00
CA ASP A 148 0.32 7.21 -14.59
C ASP A 148 0.80 6.85 -13.16
N THR A 149 0.46 7.70 -12.19
CA THR A 149 0.67 7.41 -10.76
C THR A 149 -0.38 8.15 -9.93
N PRO A 150 -1.34 7.44 -9.32
CA PRO A 150 -2.31 8.04 -8.41
C PRO A 150 -1.63 8.45 -7.11
N PHE A 151 -2.13 9.52 -6.49
CA PHE A 151 -1.60 10.00 -5.22
C PHE A 151 -2.66 10.72 -4.38
N SER A 152 -2.33 10.87 -3.10
CA SER A 152 -3.04 11.72 -2.15
C SER A 152 -2.18 12.82 -1.54
N LYS A 153 -0.84 12.71 -1.66
CA LYS A 153 0.11 13.71 -1.18
C LYS A 153 1.13 14.05 -2.25
N ILE A 154 1.43 15.34 -2.38
CA ILE A 154 2.52 15.86 -3.21
C ILE A 154 3.60 16.44 -2.30
N CYS A 155 4.81 15.91 -2.39
CA CYS A 155 6.00 16.46 -1.78
C CYS A 155 6.70 17.39 -2.79
N LEU A 156 6.77 18.67 -2.47
CA LEU A 156 7.49 19.68 -3.23
C LEU A 156 8.82 19.95 -2.54
N GLY A 157 9.93 19.83 -3.28
CA GLY A 157 11.27 20.14 -2.79
C GLY A 157 11.94 21.25 -3.58
N MET A 158 12.72 22.10 -2.92
CA MET A 158 13.58 23.10 -3.56
C MET A 158 14.98 23.08 -2.95
N ARG A 159 16.02 22.87 -3.77
CA ARG A 159 17.43 22.87 -3.34
C ARG A 159 18.15 24.15 -3.69
N ILE A 160 18.72 24.78 -2.66
CA ILE A 160 19.50 26.01 -2.69
C ILE A 160 20.89 25.68 -2.17
N GLY A 161 21.89 25.68 -3.06
CA GLY A 161 23.21 25.15 -2.75
C GLY A 161 23.13 23.69 -2.34
N ASN A 162 23.48 23.40 -1.08
CA ASN A 162 23.48 22.05 -0.50
C ASN A 162 22.24 21.75 0.37
N VAL A 163 21.36 22.74 0.60
CA VAL A 163 20.16 22.57 1.44
C VAL A 163 18.94 22.34 0.57
N THR A 164 18.18 21.27 0.82
CA THR A 164 16.88 21.03 0.19
C THR A 164 15.79 21.21 1.24
N ASN A 165 14.89 22.17 1.00
CA ASN A 165 13.70 22.36 1.84
C ASN A 165 12.51 21.68 1.16
N PHE A 166 11.58 21.18 1.96
CA PHE A 166 10.40 20.44 1.50
C PHE A 166 9.11 20.95 2.12
N ILE A 167 8.00 20.84 1.39
CA ILE A 167 6.63 21.00 1.89
C ILE A 167 5.72 19.92 1.29
N VAL A 168 4.66 19.58 2.02
CA VAL A 168 3.65 18.62 1.58
C VAL A 168 2.34 19.32 1.25
N ILE A 169 1.71 18.93 0.14
CA ILE A 169 0.34 19.29 -0.22
C ILE A 169 -0.53 18.04 -0.12
N GLU A 170 -1.49 18.05 0.79
CA GLU A 170 -2.56 17.06 0.86
C GLU A 170 -3.53 17.31 -0.33
N LYS A 171 -3.47 16.45 -1.35
CA LYS A 171 -4.28 16.57 -2.57
C LYS A 171 -4.39 15.23 -3.30
N GLN A 172 -5.62 14.72 -3.44
CA GLN A 172 -5.92 13.53 -4.23
C GLN A 172 -6.07 13.85 -5.73
N ALA A 173 -5.44 13.02 -6.57
CA ALA A 173 -5.60 13.00 -8.03
C ALA A 173 -5.15 11.65 -8.63
N ASN A 174 -5.66 11.31 -9.82
CA ASN A 174 -5.26 10.10 -10.55
C ASN A 174 -3.82 10.20 -11.10
N SER A 175 -3.36 11.41 -11.37
CA SER A 175 -1.96 11.73 -11.72
C SER A 175 -1.73 13.24 -11.76
N LEU A 176 -0.46 13.67 -11.83
CA LEU A 176 -0.13 15.10 -11.85
C LEU A 176 -0.53 15.73 -13.19
N PHE A 177 -0.45 14.96 -14.28
CA PHE A 177 -1.06 15.28 -15.57
C PHE A 177 -2.54 15.63 -15.41
N SER A 178 -3.35 14.76 -14.78
CA SER A 178 -4.80 14.99 -14.60
C SER A 178 -5.14 16.24 -13.77
N LEU A 179 -4.20 16.68 -12.93
CA LEU A 179 -4.34 17.84 -12.05
C LEU A 179 -3.89 19.16 -12.69
N ILE A 180 -3.09 19.12 -13.77
CA ILE A 180 -2.40 20.29 -14.35
C ILE A 180 -2.71 20.51 -15.83
N ALA A 181 -2.83 19.46 -16.64
CA ALA A 181 -2.85 19.54 -18.10
C ALA A 181 -4.03 20.34 -18.69
N ASP A 182 -5.17 20.35 -18.00
CA ASP A 182 -6.37 21.10 -18.41
C ASP A 182 -6.26 22.63 -18.23
N GLY A 183 -5.19 23.10 -17.61
CA GLY A 183 -4.95 24.52 -17.35
C GLY A 183 -5.85 25.17 -16.29
N GLN A 184 -6.76 24.42 -15.66
CA GLN A 184 -7.70 24.96 -14.67
C GLN A 184 -6.99 25.28 -13.36
N HIS A 185 -7.30 26.46 -12.78
CA HIS A 185 -6.79 26.84 -11.47
C HIS A 185 -7.45 25.99 -10.37
N ARG A 186 -6.63 25.46 -9.46
CA ARG A 186 -7.09 24.71 -8.30
C ARG A 186 -6.37 25.24 -7.07
N GLN A 187 -7.11 25.90 -6.17
CA GLN A 187 -6.56 26.53 -4.98
C GLN A 187 -6.02 25.50 -3.97
N THR A 188 -4.94 25.87 -3.27
CA THR A 188 -4.43 25.22 -2.05
C THR A 188 -4.61 26.11 -0.82
N THR A 189 -4.37 25.58 0.36
CA THR A 189 -4.49 26.31 1.65
C THR A 189 -3.24 26.17 2.50
N LEU A 190 -2.06 26.21 1.87
CA LEU A 190 -0.76 26.07 2.56
C LEU A 190 -0.38 27.34 3.31
N GLY A 191 -0.80 28.50 2.79
CA GLY A 191 -0.42 29.79 3.32
C GLY A 191 0.99 30.22 2.90
N ARG A 192 1.19 31.53 3.00
CA ARG A 192 2.37 32.25 2.48
C ARG A 192 3.69 31.77 3.09
N ASP A 193 3.72 31.53 4.39
CA ASP A 193 4.97 31.20 5.10
C ASP A 193 5.45 29.78 4.79
N LEU A 194 4.52 28.84 4.53
CA LEU A 194 4.86 27.50 4.07
C LEU A 194 5.39 27.54 2.63
N TRP A 195 4.84 28.36 1.74
CA TRP A 195 5.47 28.61 0.43
C TRP A 195 6.86 29.25 0.54
N LYS A 196 7.08 30.15 1.50
CA LYS A 196 8.41 30.75 1.74
C LYS A 196 9.42 29.74 2.30
N SER A 197 8.99 28.76 3.10
CA SER A 197 9.93 27.80 3.72
C SER A 197 10.68 26.94 2.71
N LEU A 198 10.12 26.68 1.52
CA LEU A 198 10.84 26.08 0.38
C LEU A 198 12.13 26.83 0.02
N ILE A 199 12.16 28.15 0.22
CA ILE A 199 13.30 29.02 -0.09
C ILE A 199 14.17 29.28 1.15
N GLY A 200 13.72 28.87 2.34
CA GLY A 200 14.36 29.16 3.61
C GLY A 200 14.37 30.67 3.94
N SER A 201 15.42 31.12 4.62
CA SER A 201 15.58 32.52 5.06
C SER A 201 15.61 33.55 3.93
N GLU A 202 15.92 33.12 2.71
CA GLU A 202 16.01 33.99 1.53
C GLU A 202 14.67 34.21 0.83
N GLY A 203 13.59 33.51 1.26
CA GLY A 203 12.27 33.62 0.66
C GLY A 203 11.72 35.05 0.77
N SER A 204 11.22 35.58 -0.33
CA SER A 204 10.56 36.89 -0.40
C SER A 204 9.28 36.83 -1.21
N LEU A 205 8.20 37.40 -0.67
CA LEU A 205 6.94 37.62 -1.38
C LEU A 205 6.42 39.00 -1.04
N GLN A 206 5.65 39.62 -1.94
CA GLN A 206 4.87 40.80 -1.57
C GLN A 206 3.76 40.43 -0.57
N LEU A 207 3.12 41.43 0.04
CA LEU A 207 2.32 41.21 1.26
C LEU A 207 0.86 40.82 0.99
N THR A 208 0.34 41.07 -0.22
CA THR A 208 -1.07 40.84 -0.57
C THR A 208 -1.24 39.96 -1.80
N CYS A 209 -2.48 39.60 -2.11
CA CYS A 209 -2.83 38.62 -3.14
C CYS A 209 -2.07 37.29 -2.94
N ASN A 210 -2.52 36.42 -2.05
CA ASN A 210 -1.84 35.13 -1.84
C ASN A 210 -2.48 34.03 -2.72
N MET A 211 -2.43 34.19 -4.04
CA MET A 211 -3.04 33.23 -4.97
C MET A 211 -2.15 32.02 -5.15
N GLU A 212 -2.48 30.95 -4.42
CA GLU A 212 -1.75 29.69 -4.39
C GLU A 212 -2.47 28.52 -5.09
N GLY A 213 -1.70 27.48 -5.41
CA GLY A 213 -2.19 26.19 -5.90
C GLY A 213 -1.66 25.80 -7.27
N PHE A 214 -2.49 25.11 -8.05
CA PHE A 214 -2.17 24.57 -9.37
C PHE A 214 -2.67 25.51 -10.47
N ASN A 215 -1.90 25.67 -11.54
CA ASN A 215 -2.17 26.61 -12.66
C ASN A 215 -2.54 28.04 -12.19
N THR A 216 -1.81 28.59 -11.21
CA THR A 216 -2.07 29.94 -10.69
C THR A 216 -1.80 31.02 -11.73
N ALA A 217 -2.68 32.04 -11.77
CA ALA A 217 -2.71 33.00 -12.87
C ALA A 217 -3.06 34.43 -12.42
N CYS A 218 -2.06 35.31 -12.35
CA CYS A 218 -2.20 36.71 -11.95
C CYS A 218 -1.68 37.65 -13.05
N GLY A 219 -2.54 38.46 -13.67
CA GLY A 219 -2.16 39.33 -14.79
C GLY A 219 -1.44 38.55 -15.91
N LYS A 220 -0.16 38.86 -16.16
CA LYS A 220 0.73 38.15 -17.12
C LYS A 220 1.65 37.08 -16.49
N HIS A 221 1.51 36.83 -15.19
CA HIS A 221 2.35 35.91 -14.41
C HIS A 221 1.59 34.61 -14.14
N ARG A 222 2.29 33.48 -14.27
CA ARG A 222 1.71 32.13 -14.19
C ARG A 222 2.66 31.18 -13.47
N ALA A 223 2.13 30.19 -12.76
CA ALA A 223 2.89 29.05 -12.24
C ALA A 223 2.05 27.76 -12.34
N ARG A 224 2.67 26.62 -12.64
CA ARG A 224 1.98 25.33 -12.73
C ARG A 224 1.66 24.77 -11.35
N ILE A 225 2.58 24.97 -10.40
CA ILE A 225 2.36 24.73 -8.97
C ILE A 225 3.06 25.87 -8.22
N GLY A 226 2.36 26.68 -7.43
CA GLY A 226 2.98 27.78 -6.70
C GLY A 226 2.03 28.86 -6.19
N ILE A 227 2.62 29.89 -5.57
CA ILE A 227 1.96 31.12 -5.12
C ILE A 227 2.41 32.31 -5.96
N LEU A 228 1.46 33.17 -6.32
CA LEU A 228 1.68 34.47 -6.97
C LEU A 228 1.18 35.58 -6.04
N SER A 229 1.93 36.68 -5.91
CA SER A 229 1.59 37.79 -5.01
C SER A 229 2.00 39.19 -5.49
N ASN A 230 1.45 40.20 -4.83
CA ASN A 230 1.55 41.63 -5.17
C ASN A 230 1.37 42.53 -3.91
N ASN A 231 1.27 43.85 -4.12
CA ASN A 231 0.87 44.82 -3.08
C ASN A 231 -0.54 45.42 -3.31
N GLU A 232 -1.41 44.77 -4.12
CA GLU A 232 -2.79 45.18 -4.41
C GLU A 232 -3.81 44.07 -4.04
N LYS A 233 -4.87 44.40 -3.29
CA LYS A 233 -5.88 43.41 -2.84
C LYS A 233 -6.60 42.63 -3.95
N HIS A 234 -6.61 43.12 -5.20
CA HIS A 234 -7.44 42.59 -6.29
C HIS A 234 -6.73 41.62 -7.26
N CYS A 235 -5.47 41.27 -7.04
CA CYS A 235 -4.73 40.31 -7.88
C CYS A 235 -4.67 40.65 -9.40
N GLY A 236 -4.84 41.91 -9.80
CA GLY A 236 -4.81 42.32 -11.21
C GLY A 236 -3.40 42.29 -11.82
N SER A 237 -2.40 42.62 -11.01
CA SER A 237 -0.98 42.55 -11.30
C SER A 237 -0.29 41.66 -10.25
N CYS A 238 0.77 40.91 -10.61
CA CYS A 238 1.64 40.25 -9.63
C CYS A 238 3.10 40.35 -10.05
N TYR A 239 3.96 40.67 -9.09
CA TYR A 239 5.40 40.87 -9.32
C TYR A 239 6.27 39.95 -8.47
N SER A 240 5.66 39.20 -7.53
CA SER A 240 6.31 38.16 -6.75
C SER A 240 5.65 36.79 -6.98
N LYS A 241 6.46 35.74 -6.90
CA LYS A 241 6.08 34.34 -7.13
C LYS A 241 7.07 33.38 -6.46
N ILE A 242 6.56 32.27 -5.92
CA ILE A 242 7.32 31.06 -5.57
C ILE A 242 6.63 29.87 -6.23
N GLY A 243 7.40 28.98 -6.87
CA GLY A 243 6.81 27.75 -7.39
C GLY A 243 7.63 27.02 -8.45
N PHE A 244 6.90 26.24 -9.24
CA PHE A 244 7.36 25.29 -10.25
C PHE A 244 6.60 25.60 -11.56
N GLY A 245 7.29 25.44 -12.69
CA GLY A 245 6.71 25.71 -14.01
C GLY A 245 6.23 27.14 -14.18
N MET A 246 7.01 28.11 -13.72
CA MET A 246 6.61 29.52 -13.76
C MET A 246 6.80 30.13 -15.16
N SER A 247 6.07 31.20 -15.49
CA SER A 247 6.26 31.92 -16.76
C SER A 247 7.48 32.88 -16.74
N ARG A 248 8.06 33.11 -17.93
CA ARG A 248 9.18 34.02 -18.23
C ARG A 248 10.53 33.56 -17.67
N GLU A 249 11.10 34.34 -16.77
CA GLU A 249 12.36 34.03 -16.07
C GLU A 249 12.09 33.33 -14.76
N ASN A 250 13.08 32.57 -14.29
CA ASN A 250 13.03 31.80 -13.05
C ASN A 250 11.85 30.82 -13.10
N ILE A 251 12.10 29.65 -13.68
CA ILE A 251 11.08 28.62 -13.94
C ILE A 251 10.74 27.82 -12.67
N CYS A 252 11.70 27.71 -11.75
CA CYS A 252 11.52 27.12 -10.43
C CYS A 252 12.38 27.86 -9.40
N GLY A 253 11.77 28.22 -8.26
CA GLY A 253 12.38 29.04 -7.21
C GLY A 253 11.53 30.25 -6.84
N ASN A 254 12.18 31.37 -6.50
CA ASN A 254 11.55 32.60 -6.02
C ASN A 254 11.94 33.84 -6.82
N LYS A 255 10.94 34.57 -7.33
CA LYS A 255 11.09 35.92 -7.84
C LYS A 255 10.28 36.86 -6.95
N ALA A 256 10.89 37.94 -6.48
CA ALA A 256 10.17 39.08 -5.91
C ALA A 256 10.69 40.36 -6.57
N LYS A 257 9.76 41.27 -6.89
CA LYS A 257 10.05 42.61 -7.40
C LYS A 257 9.09 43.60 -6.76
N HIS A 258 9.51 44.86 -6.66
CA HIS A 258 8.71 45.96 -6.14
C HIS A 258 8.29 45.69 -4.69
N GLU A 259 9.30 45.63 -3.80
CA GLU A 259 9.12 45.59 -2.35
C GLU A 259 8.47 44.27 -1.89
N GLY A 260 9.15 43.15 -2.19
CA GLY A 260 8.93 41.91 -1.44
C GLY A 260 9.35 42.08 0.03
N ASP A 261 8.72 41.32 0.93
CA ASP A 261 8.91 41.44 2.38
C ASP A 261 10.33 41.12 2.89
N ASN A 262 11.14 40.48 2.05
CA ASN A 262 12.55 40.23 2.28
C ASN A 262 13.39 40.81 1.12
N GLY A 263 12.95 41.96 0.59
CA GLY A 263 13.56 42.63 -0.56
C GLY A 263 13.29 41.96 -1.91
N ASP A 264 13.82 42.56 -2.98
CA ASP A 264 13.72 42.02 -4.34
C ASP A 264 14.67 40.80 -4.50
N LYS A 265 14.13 39.68 -5.01
CA LYS A 265 14.84 38.39 -5.12
C LYS A 265 14.70 37.79 -6.52
N ASN A 266 15.70 37.02 -6.94
CA ASN A 266 15.69 36.26 -8.20
C ASN A 266 16.39 34.91 -8.05
N ILE A 267 15.93 34.12 -7.09
CA ILE A 267 16.54 32.86 -6.66
C ILE A 267 16.03 31.75 -7.57
N LYS A 268 16.89 31.23 -8.44
CA LYS A 268 16.63 30.06 -9.28
C LYS A 268 17.14 28.82 -8.55
N VAL A 269 16.34 27.77 -8.48
CA VAL A 269 16.65 26.57 -7.67
C VAL A 269 16.53 25.29 -8.49
N MET A 270 16.99 24.18 -7.94
CA MET A 270 16.57 22.86 -8.42
C MET A 270 15.30 22.45 -7.69
N GLY A 271 14.22 22.21 -8.44
CA GLY A 271 12.93 21.78 -7.91
C GLY A 271 12.72 20.28 -8.08
N TYR A 272 12.09 19.66 -7.09
CA TYR A 272 11.69 18.25 -7.07
C TYR A 272 10.20 18.16 -6.82
N ILE A 273 9.52 17.27 -7.55
CA ILE A 273 8.13 16.92 -7.32
C ILE A 273 8.07 15.41 -7.15
N LEU A 274 7.62 14.97 -5.97
CA LEU A 274 7.38 13.57 -5.63
C LEU A 274 5.96 13.42 -5.13
N VAL A 275 5.41 12.21 -5.20
CA VAL A 275 4.06 11.90 -4.74
C VAL A 275 4.02 10.62 -3.92
N ARG A 276 2.97 10.50 -3.10
CA ARG A 276 2.69 9.31 -2.29
C ARG A 276 1.17 9.09 -2.25
N LEU A 277 0.76 7.84 -2.34
CA LEU A 277 -0.61 7.41 -2.08
C LEU A 277 -0.77 7.12 -0.57
N PHE A 278 -1.96 7.31 0.00
CA PHE A 278 -2.22 6.95 1.40
C PHE A 278 -2.05 5.44 1.59
N SER A 279 -1.39 5.03 2.67
CA SER A 279 -1.58 3.67 3.20
C SER A 279 -2.93 3.61 3.92
N VAL A 280 -3.58 2.44 3.89
CA VAL A 280 -4.88 2.20 4.54
C VAL A 280 -4.82 2.45 6.06
N GLU A 281 -3.63 2.37 6.65
CA GLU A 281 -3.38 2.54 8.08
C GLU A 281 -3.44 4.00 8.56
N GLU A 282 -3.19 5.01 7.70
CA GLU A 282 -3.26 6.42 8.12
C GLU A 282 -4.69 6.86 8.53
N PHE A 283 -5.73 6.09 8.20
CA PHE A 283 -7.12 6.31 8.65
C PHE A 283 -7.39 5.96 10.13
N LEU A 284 -6.55 5.14 10.78
CA LEU A 284 -6.77 4.66 12.15
C LEU A 284 -6.76 5.77 13.23
N TYR A 285 -6.35 6.99 12.87
CA TYR A 285 -6.32 8.15 13.77
C TYR A 285 -7.64 8.93 13.85
N LEU A 286 -8.64 8.60 13.03
CA LEU A 286 -10.01 9.12 13.19
C LEU A 286 -10.79 8.22 14.16
N ASN A 287 -10.87 8.63 15.42
CA ASN A 287 -11.57 7.93 16.50
C ASN A 287 -13.10 8.08 16.37
N VAL A 288 -13.69 7.43 15.35
CA VAL A 288 -15.12 7.51 15.00
C VAL A 288 -15.85 6.28 15.55
N SER A 289 -16.96 6.50 16.25
CA SER A 289 -17.80 5.41 16.78
C SER A 289 -18.55 4.69 15.65
N HIS A 290 -18.43 3.36 15.61
CA HIS A 290 -19.15 2.49 14.69
C HIS A 290 -20.65 2.43 15.05
N ILE A 291 -21.54 2.68 14.08
CA ILE A 291 -23.00 2.73 14.31
C ILE A 291 -23.67 1.39 13.96
N GLU A 292 -23.59 0.97 12.69
CA GLU A 292 -24.37 -0.14 12.11
C GLU A 292 -23.62 -0.74 10.93
N LEU A 293 -23.90 -2.00 10.59
CA LEU A 293 -23.28 -2.74 9.49
C LEU A 293 -24.37 -3.40 8.65
N ILE A 294 -24.39 -3.13 7.34
CA ILE A 294 -25.46 -3.51 6.43
C ILE A 294 -24.87 -4.26 5.23
N MET A 295 -25.41 -5.44 4.94
CA MET A 295 -25.03 -6.26 3.78
C MET A 295 -25.73 -5.77 2.50
N VAL A 296 -25.02 -5.84 1.38
CA VAL A 296 -25.48 -5.42 0.04
C VAL A 296 -24.84 -6.31 -1.03
N TYR A 297 -25.56 -6.57 -2.12
CA TYR A 297 -25.15 -7.50 -3.17
C TYR A 297 -24.19 -6.88 -4.20
N ASP A 298 -24.25 -5.56 -4.42
CA ASP A 298 -23.35 -4.83 -5.33
C ASP A 298 -23.18 -3.34 -4.95
N ASP A 299 -22.34 -2.63 -5.70
CA ASP A 299 -22.09 -1.18 -5.52
C ASP A 299 -23.33 -0.30 -5.75
N PHE A 300 -24.28 -0.73 -6.60
CA PHE A 300 -25.54 -0.01 -6.82
C PHE A 300 -26.46 -0.16 -5.61
N GLU A 301 -26.57 -1.34 -5.01
CA GLU A 301 -27.32 -1.54 -3.77
C GLU A 301 -26.61 -0.87 -2.58
N CYS A 302 -25.27 -0.92 -2.49
CA CYS A 302 -24.50 -0.14 -1.51
C CYS A 302 -24.86 1.34 -1.59
N THR A 303 -24.93 1.86 -2.82
CA THR A 303 -25.34 3.23 -3.12
C THR A 303 -26.81 3.47 -2.76
N PHE A 304 -27.73 2.55 -3.07
CA PHE A 304 -29.16 2.69 -2.78
C PHE A 304 -29.48 2.62 -1.28
N LYS A 305 -28.81 1.74 -0.51
CA LYS A 305 -28.94 1.68 0.95
C LYS A 305 -28.40 2.94 1.61
N ARG A 306 -27.30 3.51 1.10
CA ARG A 306 -26.83 4.85 1.54
C ARG A 306 -27.90 5.91 1.25
N LEU A 307 -28.43 5.94 0.02
CA LEU A 307 -29.48 6.88 -0.42
C LEU A 307 -30.75 6.84 0.43
N HIS A 308 -31.10 5.68 0.97
CA HIS A 308 -32.30 5.47 1.79
C HIS A 308 -32.03 5.37 3.30
N HIS A 309 -30.81 5.61 3.77
CA HIS A 309 -30.51 5.54 5.20
C HIS A 309 -31.19 6.69 5.96
N PRO A 310 -32.01 6.44 6.99
CA PRO A 310 -32.91 7.45 7.59
C PRO A 310 -32.18 8.59 8.30
N SER A 311 -30.91 8.41 8.66
CA SER A 311 -30.07 9.49 9.21
C SER A 311 -29.54 10.46 8.15
N CYS A 312 -29.55 10.10 6.86
CA CYS A 312 -28.88 10.87 5.82
C CYS A 312 -29.66 12.12 5.40
N ILE A 313 -29.00 13.28 5.34
CA ILE A 313 -29.64 14.57 5.06
C ILE A 313 -29.30 15.09 3.65
N SER A 314 -28.07 14.89 3.17
CA SER A 314 -27.70 15.19 1.77
C SER A 314 -26.68 14.18 1.24
N PHE A 315 -26.48 14.16 -0.08
CA PHE A 315 -25.45 13.36 -0.73
C PHE A 315 -24.56 14.24 -1.58
N ASN A 316 -23.25 14.07 -1.43
CA ASN A 316 -22.25 14.66 -2.32
C ASN A 316 -21.51 13.57 -3.07
N LEU A 317 -21.21 13.85 -4.34
CA LEU A 317 -20.42 12.98 -5.19
C LEU A 317 -18.93 13.24 -4.88
N ALA A 318 -18.28 12.30 -4.19
CA ALA A 318 -16.86 12.38 -3.94
C ALA A 318 -16.08 12.21 -5.26
N ALA A 319 -14.87 12.77 -5.32
CA ALA A 319 -13.93 12.45 -6.40
C ALA A 319 -13.70 10.93 -6.40
N GLU A 320 -13.68 10.32 -7.60
CA GLU A 320 -13.91 8.87 -7.90
C GLU A 320 -15.38 8.45 -8.14
N GLY A 321 -16.36 9.36 -8.08
CA GLY A 321 -17.75 9.05 -8.48
C GLY A 321 -18.56 8.28 -7.44
N LYS A 322 -18.05 8.15 -6.21
CA LYS A 322 -18.71 7.49 -5.09
C LYS A 322 -19.67 8.46 -4.39
N LEU A 323 -20.88 8.01 -4.06
CA LEU A 323 -21.85 8.79 -3.29
C LEU A 323 -21.54 8.71 -1.78
N CYS A 324 -21.32 9.86 -1.17
CA CYS A 324 -21.11 10.03 0.26
C CYS A 324 -22.34 10.66 0.91
N CYS A 325 -22.77 10.06 2.03
CA CYS A 325 -23.85 10.58 2.86
C CYS A 325 -23.34 11.71 3.77
N GLU A 326 -24.09 12.80 3.87
CA GLU A 326 -23.84 13.94 4.73
C GLU A 326 -24.97 14.08 5.76
N LEU A 327 -24.59 14.41 7.00
CA LEU A 327 -25.51 14.44 8.14
C LEU A 327 -25.88 15.87 8.59
N LEU A 328 -25.26 16.93 8.02
CA LEU A 328 -25.56 18.33 8.34
C LEU A 328 -25.34 19.25 7.12
N SER A 329 -26.30 20.13 6.83
CA SER A 329 -26.21 21.09 5.70
C SER A 329 -25.13 22.18 5.83
N SER A 330 -24.41 22.22 6.96
CA SER A 330 -23.31 23.16 7.23
C SER A 330 -22.01 22.81 6.52
N ASP A 331 -21.81 21.54 6.15
CA ASP A 331 -20.49 21.01 5.75
C ASP A 331 -20.01 21.54 4.38
N LYS A 332 -20.87 22.28 3.68
CA LYS A 332 -20.55 22.96 2.42
C LYS A 332 -19.47 24.04 2.57
N TYR A 333 -19.26 24.62 3.75
CA TYR A 333 -18.24 25.66 3.97
C TYR A 333 -17.60 25.66 5.38
N SER A 334 -16.26 25.54 5.39
CA SER A 334 -15.28 26.09 6.35
C SER A 334 -14.60 25.17 7.39
N LYS A 335 -13.28 25.42 7.55
CA LYS A 335 -12.38 25.10 8.68
C LYS A 335 -12.04 23.62 9.01
N PRO A 336 -10.91 23.10 8.48
CA PRO A 336 -10.32 21.83 8.90
C PRO A 336 -9.89 21.73 10.37
N MET A 337 -9.71 22.85 11.10
CA MET A 337 -9.31 22.82 12.51
C MET A 337 -10.45 22.56 13.50
N GLU A 338 -11.71 22.80 13.12
CA GLU A 338 -12.87 22.48 13.99
C GLU A 338 -13.16 20.96 14.00
N TYR A 339 -12.64 20.22 13.02
CA TYR A 339 -12.76 18.76 12.90
C TYR A 339 -12.14 17.96 14.06
N LYS A 340 -11.20 18.55 14.83
CA LYS A 340 -10.58 17.88 15.98
C LYS A 340 -11.44 17.87 17.26
N LEU A 341 -12.58 18.56 17.27
CA LEU A 341 -13.38 18.76 18.50
C LEU A 341 -14.86 18.34 18.37
N ASN A 342 -15.36 18.01 17.19
CA ASN A 342 -16.75 17.60 17.01
C ASN A 342 -16.90 16.07 17.09
N LYS A 343 -17.74 15.58 18.00
CA LYS A 343 -17.95 14.14 18.29
C LYS A 343 -19.09 13.48 17.50
N ILE A 344 -19.67 14.18 16.52
CA ILE A 344 -20.94 13.80 15.86
C ILE A 344 -20.81 13.68 14.32
N SER A 345 -19.59 13.75 13.78
CA SER A 345 -19.33 13.44 12.37
C SER A 345 -19.13 11.93 12.19
N HIS A 346 -19.94 11.31 11.34
CA HIS A 346 -19.86 9.89 11.00
C HIS A 346 -19.45 9.71 9.54
N HIS A 347 -18.63 8.70 9.26
CA HIS A 347 -18.07 8.45 7.93
C HIS A 347 -18.47 7.05 7.45
N PHE A 348 -18.88 6.94 6.18
CA PHE A 348 -19.08 5.66 5.50
C PHE A 348 -17.94 5.46 4.48
N TYR A 349 -17.20 4.36 4.61
CA TYR A 349 -16.15 3.97 3.66
C TYR A 349 -16.37 2.53 3.19
N THR A 350 -15.91 2.21 1.97
CA THR A 350 -15.82 0.83 1.46
C THR A 350 -14.44 0.28 1.77
N LYS A 351 -14.36 -0.94 2.32
CA LYS A 351 -13.10 -1.65 2.55
C LYS A 351 -12.92 -2.71 1.46
N SER A 352 -11.90 -2.57 0.62
CA SER A 352 -11.45 -3.67 -0.27
C SER A 352 -10.51 -4.59 0.50
N SER A 353 -10.60 -5.90 0.22
CA SER A 353 -9.78 -6.93 0.85
C SER A 353 -8.86 -7.57 -0.20
N CYS A 354 -7.55 -7.37 -0.07
CA CYS A 354 -6.51 -8.33 -0.49
C CYS A 354 -5.11 -7.86 -0.07
N TYR A 355 -4.71 -8.18 1.16
CA TYR A 355 -3.30 -8.22 1.57
C TYR A 355 -3.12 -9.41 2.50
N PHE A 356 -2.15 -10.28 2.20
CA PHE A 356 -1.79 -11.41 3.07
C PHE A 356 -0.28 -11.43 3.30
N LYS A 357 0.10 -11.39 4.57
CA LYS A 357 1.38 -11.89 5.11
C LYS A 357 1.06 -12.68 6.41
N PRO A 358 1.93 -13.62 6.84
CA PRO A 358 1.58 -14.72 7.76
C PRO A 358 1.58 -14.28 9.25
N PHE A 359 1.12 -15.06 10.24
CA PHE A 359 1.31 -16.51 10.49
C PHE A 359 0.29 -17.11 11.49
N GLN A 360 0.36 -18.44 11.65
CA GLN A 360 -0.32 -19.35 12.60
C GLN A 360 -1.80 -19.69 12.31
N ASN A 361 -2.14 -20.97 12.50
CA ASN A 361 -3.46 -21.59 12.35
C ASN A 361 -4.03 -21.72 10.90
N GLY A 362 -3.23 -22.23 9.98
CA GLY A 362 -3.69 -23.38 9.17
C GLY A 362 -4.70 -23.21 8.02
N ARG A 363 -4.71 -22.12 7.23
CA ARG A 363 -5.15 -22.19 5.79
C ARG A 363 -4.84 -20.96 4.93
N VAL A 364 -4.49 -21.22 3.65
CA VAL A 364 -4.13 -20.34 2.51
C VAL A 364 -4.28 -21.23 1.24
N SER A 365 -4.71 -20.85 0.02
CA SER A 365 -5.24 -19.62 -0.63
C SER A 365 -6.06 -20.00 -1.88
N VAL A 366 -6.84 -19.07 -2.45
CA VAL A 366 -7.20 -19.08 -3.90
C VAL A 366 -6.86 -17.71 -4.52
N GLU A 367 -6.50 -17.69 -5.80
CA GLU A 367 -6.20 -16.47 -6.56
C GLU A 367 -7.43 -15.89 -7.28
N SER A 368 -7.41 -14.57 -7.50
CA SER A 368 -8.05 -13.97 -8.66
C SER A 368 -7.23 -12.77 -9.14
N VAL A 369 -6.97 -12.71 -10.44
CA VAL A 369 -6.36 -11.57 -11.12
C VAL A 369 -7.18 -11.24 -12.37
N HIS A 370 -7.81 -10.06 -12.34
CA HIS A 370 -8.48 -9.38 -13.44
C HIS A 370 -9.69 -10.07 -14.13
N SER A 371 -10.87 -9.72 -13.63
CA SER A 371 -11.70 -8.78 -14.41
C SER A 371 -12.19 -7.65 -13.51
N LEU A 372 -12.60 -6.53 -14.11
CA LEU A 372 -13.48 -5.57 -13.43
C LEU A 372 -14.77 -6.31 -13.01
N ASN A 373 -15.33 -5.94 -11.86
CA ASN A 373 -16.60 -6.42 -11.30
C ASN A 373 -16.61 -7.87 -10.76
N ALA A 374 -15.82 -8.15 -9.71
CA ALA A 374 -16.09 -9.24 -8.78
C ALA A 374 -15.82 -8.76 -7.34
N PHE A 375 -16.80 -8.95 -6.44
CA PHE A 375 -16.73 -8.58 -5.03
C PHE A 375 -16.89 -9.83 -4.17
N GLU A 376 -16.18 -9.91 -3.05
CA GLU A 376 -16.49 -10.91 -2.02
C GLU A 376 -16.16 -10.40 -0.63
N CYS A 377 -17.05 -10.66 0.33
CA CYS A 377 -16.79 -10.52 1.76
C CYS A 377 -16.88 -11.92 2.36
N LEU A 378 -15.80 -12.39 2.99
CA LEU A 378 -15.81 -13.68 3.67
C LEU A 378 -16.37 -13.52 5.09
N TYR A 379 -17.47 -14.24 5.37
CA TYR A 379 -17.80 -14.67 6.73
C TYR A 379 -18.04 -16.18 6.71
N ILE A 380 -17.56 -16.86 7.74
CA ILE A 380 -17.88 -18.26 8.01
C ILE A 380 -19.07 -18.23 8.96
N GLU A 381 -20.28 -18.53 8.48
CA GLU A 381 -21.36 -18.90 9.40
C GLU A 381 -21.14 -20.33 9.90
N GLU A 382 -21.28 -20.53 11.21
CA GLU A 382 -21.68 -21.83 11.72
C GLU A 382 -23.07 -22.14 11.13
N CYS A 383 -23.17 -23.19 10.31
CA CYS A 383 -24.45 -23.78 9.92
C CYS A 383 -25.11 -24.48 11.13
N SER A 384 -25.56 -23.69 12.11
CA SER A 384 -26.27 -24.17 13.30
C SER A 384 -27.73 -24.54 12.98
N THR A 385 -27.90 -25.65 12.24
CA THR A 385 -29.14 -26.43 12.24
C THR A 385 -28.88 -27.89 12.61
N GLY A 386 -28.29 -28.10 13.79
CA GLY A 386 -28.27 -29.39 14.49
C GLY A 386 -27.16 -30.36 14.07
N THR A 387 -26.11 -30.43 14.90
CA THR A 387 -25.25 -31.61 15.13
C THR A 387 -24.31 -32.10 14.01
N HIS A 388 -24.14 -31.39 12.88
CA HIS A 388 -23.17 -31.80 11.84
C HIS A 388 -22.54 -30.60 11.10
N ASN A 389 -21.21 -30.60 10.96
CA ASN A 389 -20.48 -29.64 10.11
C ASN A 389 -20.57 -30.01 8.62
N TYR A 390 -20.78 -29.00 7.79
CA TYR A 390 -20.94 -29.13 6.34
C TYR A 390 -20.42 -27.89 5.61
N ILE A 391 -19.81 -28.07 4.43
CA ILE A 391 -19.41 -26.97 3.53
C ILE A 391 -20.22 -27.03 2.23
N THR A 392 -20.68 -25.89 1.73
CA THR A 392 -21.26 -25.71 0.40
C THR A 392 -20.17 -25.42 -0.64
N VAL A 393 -20.20 -26.13 -1.77
CA VAL A 393 -19.34 -25.85 -2.94
C VAL A 393 -20.21 -25.34 -4.07
N ALA A 394 -19.96 -24.09 -4.50
CA ALA A 394 -20.57 -23.53 -5.70
C ALA A 394 -19.57 -23.57 -6.87
N MET A 395 -20.03 -24.00 -8.06
CA MET A 395 -19.30 -23.83 -9.31
C MET A 395 -20.07 -22.87 -10.21
N CYS A 396 -19.43 -21.77 -10.59
CA CYS A 396 -19.98 -20.82 -11.54
C CYS A 396 -19.57 -21.17 -12.97
N ASN A 397 -20.56 -21.23 -13.86
CA ASN A 397 -20.37 -21.05 -15.31
C ASN A 397 -21.42 -20.04 -15.80
N SER A 398 -21.09 -19.30 -16.86
CA SER A 398 -21.53 -17.92 -17.12
C SER A 398 -23.04 -17.64 -17.36
N ILE A 399 -23.96 -18.55 -17.06
CA ILE A 399 -25.39 -18.41 -17.40
C ILE A 399 -26.37 -18.76 -16.25
N ASN A 400 -26.02 -19.54 -15.22
CA ASN A 400 -26.90 -19.74 -14.03
C ASN A 400 -26.22 -20.43 -12.83
N ILE A 401 -26.76 -20.20 -11.62
CA ILE A 401 -26.45 -20.97 -10.39
C ILE A 401 -27.69 -21.79 -10.00
N VAL A 402 -27.50 -23.08 -9.69
CA VAL A 402 -28.52 -23.97 -9.11
C VAL A 402 -27.94 -24.54 -7.81
N PRO A 403 -28.65 -24.50 -6.66
CA PRO A 403 -28.10 -24.93 -5.38
C PRO A 403 -28.14 -26.46 -5.22
N LEU A 404 -27.07 -27.07 -4.72
CA LEU A 404 -27.03 -28.50 -4.36
C LEU A 404 -26.19 -28.74 -3.08
N TYR A 405 -26.64 -29.74 -2.32
CA TYR A 405 -26.33 -30.18 -0.94
C TYR A 405 -24.94 -30.00 -0.31
N CYS A 406 -24.96 -30.15 1.02
CA CYS A 406 -23.87 -30.12 1.99
C CYS A 406 -23.13 -31.48 2.14
N THR A 407 -21.80 -31.48 2.33
CA THR A 407 -20.98 -32.71 2.58
C THR A 407 -20.03 -32.60 3.78
N TYR A 408 -19.82 -33.74 4.48
CA TYR A 408 -18.94 -33.88 5.64
C TYR A 408 -17.47 -33.62 5.28
N VAL A 409 -16.69 -33.12 6.24
CA VAL A 409 -15.25 -32.87 6.12
C VAL A 409 -14.55 -33.43 7.34
N ASP A 410 -13.55 -34.28 7.13
CA ASP A 410 -12.60 -34.74 8.14
C ASP A 410 -11.49 -33.69 8.25
N GLU A 411 -11.47 -32.90 9.35
CA GLU A 411 -10.50 -31.82 9.48
C GLU A 411 -9.06 -32.33 9.74
N CYS A 412 -8.91 -33.57 10.23
CA CYS A 412 -7.61 -34.18 10.49
C CYS A 412 -6.95 -34.69 9.19
N ALA A 413 -7.71 -35.34 8.30
CA ALA A 413 -7.22 -35.78 6.99
C ALA A 413 -6.97 -34.62 6.02
N THR A 414 -7.67 -33.49 6.19
CA THR A 414 -7.55 -32.30 5.32
C THR A 414 -6.60 -31.22 5.85
N GLY A 415 -5.97 -31.43 7.02
CA GLY A 415 -5.06 -30.47 7.65
C GLY A 415 -5.73 -29.17 8.10
N MET A 416 -7.03 -29.20 8.38
CA MET A 416 -7.88 -28.07 8.77
C MET A 416 -7.87 -27.74 10.27
N HIS A 417 -7.05 -28.45 11.05
CA HIS A 417 -7.06 -28.37 12.51
C HIS A 417 -6.06 -27.35 13.07
N ASN A 418 -6.31 -26.88 14.29
CA ASN A 418 -5.38 -26.03 15.05
C ASN A 418 -4.57 -26.82 16.11
N CYS A 419 -4.61 -28.16 16.08
CA CYS A 419 -3.84 -29.00 16.99
C CYS A 419 -2.33 -28.69 16.96
N SER A 420 -1.70 -28.76 18.12
CA SER A 420 -0.27 -28.58 18.28
C SER A 420 0.52 -29.60 17.44
N LEU A 421 1.72 -29.22 17.00
CA LEU A 421 2.71 -30.17 16.45
C LEU A 421 3.00 -31.32 17.43
N ASN A 422 2.85 -31.07 18.72
CA ASN A 422 3.00 -32.04 19.80
C ASN A 422 1.65 -32.64 20.25
N ALA A 423 0.64 -32.64 19.39
CA ALA A 423 -0.67 -33.28 19.60
C ALA A 423 -1.01 -34.28 18.49
N VAL A 424 -2.00 -35.13 18.78
CA VAL A 424 -2.73 -35.97 17.83
C VAL A 424 -4.07 -35.28 17.54
N CYS A 425 -4.49 -35.31 16.28
CA CYS A 425 -5.81 -34.87 15.82
C CYS A 425 -6.68 -36.12 15.65
N ASP A 426 -7.81 -36.17 16.34
CA ASP A 426 -8.85 -37.19 16.14
C ASP A 426 -10.11 -36.50 15.58
N ASP A 427 -10.62 -37.02 14.45
CA ASP A 427 -11.82 -36.52 13.79
C ASP A 427 -13.09 -36.91 14.60
N SER A 428 -14.07 -36.02 14.69
CA SER A 428 -15.25 -36.23 15.52
C SER A 428 -16.52 -35.62 14.92
N LYS A 429 -17.69 -36.01 15.45
CA LYS A 429 -18.98 -35.63 14.84
C LYS A 429 -19.32 -34.14 14.89
N GLU A 430 -18.65 -33.38 15.77
CA GLU A 430 -18.92 -31.94 15.99
C GLU A 430 -17.81 -31.05 15.38
N SER A 431 -16.58 -31.56 15.24
CA SER A 431 -15.40 -31.07 14.48
C SER A 431 -14.21 -32.00 14.86
N HIS A 432 -12.98 -31.52 14.93
CA HIS A 432 -11.82 -32.28 15.39
C HIS A 432 -11.51 -32.08 16.88
N ILE A 433 -10.87 -33.08 17.49
CA ILE A 433 -10.35 -33.04 18.87
C ILE A 433 -8.83 -33.13 18.85
N CYS A 434 -8.17 -32.27 19.62
CA CYS A 434 -6.73 -32.27 19.77
C CYS A 434 -6.33 -32.84 21.14
N ALA A 435 -5.47 -33.86 21.17
CA ALA A 435 -4.92 -34.43 22.40
C ALA A 435 -3.39 -34.37 22.39
N CYS A 436 -2.75 -33.85 23.45
CA CYS A 436 -1.28 -33.81 23.49
C CYS A 436 -0.68 -35.22 23.42
N LYS A 437 0.41 -35.37 22.65
CA LYS A 437 1.19 -36.60 22.56
C LYS A 437 1.76 -36.96 23.95
N PRO A 438 2.04 -38.24 24.22
CA PRO A 438 2.73 -38.64 25.46
C PRO A 438 3.99 -37.81 25.70
N ARG A 439 4.26 -37.50 26.98
CA ARG A 439 5.32 -36.57 27.44
C ARG A 439 5.10 -35.08 27.13
N TYR A 440 3.93 -34.72 26.61
CA TYR A 440 3.49 -33.33 26.50
C TYR A 440 2.18 -33.11 27.28
N SER A 441 1.99 -31.90 27.82
CA SER A 441 0.81 -31.51 28.59
C SER A 441 0.23 -30.18 28.09
N GLY A 442 -1.08 -30.01 28.22
CA GLY A 442 -1.80 -28.83 27.75
C GLY A 442 -3.18 -29.18 27.20
N ASN A 443 -3.71 -28.32 26.33
CA ASN A 443 -5.09 -28.40 25.82
C ASN A 443 -5.18 -28.94 24.37
N GLY A 444 -4.15 -29.64 23.89
CA GLY A 444 -4.09 -30.17 22.53
C GLY A 444 -3.76 -29.13 21.44
N ILE A 445 -4.21 -27.89 21.58
CA ILE A 445 -3.84 -26.75 20.71
C ILE A 445 -2.45 -26.23 21.11
N ILE A 446 -2.22 -26.11 22.41
CA ILE A 446 -0.94 -25.79 23.02
C ILE A 446 -0.52 -27.02 23.84
N CYS A 447 0.62 -27.61 23.49
CA CYS A 447 1.21 -28.75 24.18
C CYS A 447 2.66 -28.42 24.54
N GLN A 448 2.93 -28.30 25.83
CA GLN A 448 4.24 -28.01 26.41
C GLN A 448 4.89 -29.30 26.88
N ASP A 449 6.22 -29.33 26.79
CA ASP A 449 7.05 -30.45 27.26
C ASP A 449 6.82 -30.72 28.76
N VAL A 450 6.80 -32.00 29.15
CA VAL A 450 6.65 -32.41 30.55
C VAL A 450 8.02 -32.67 31.13
N ASP A 451 8.52 -31.76 31.98
CA ASP A 451 9.82 -31.89 32.62
C ASP A 451 9.82 -33.02 33.67
N GLU A 452 10.19 -34.22 33.23
CA GLU A 452 10.20 -35.44 34.04
C GLU A 452 11.32 -35.42 35.10
N CYS A 453 12.33 -34.56 34.93
CA CYS A 453 13.35 -34.31 35.94
C CYS A 453 12.80 -33.44 37.08
N ALA A 454 12.09 -32.35 36.76
CA ALA A 454 11.46 -31.46 37.73
C ALA A 454 10.28 -32.13 38.46
N MET A 455 9.53 -32.99 37.76
CA MET A 455 8.47 -33.80 38.36
C MET A 455 9.00 -35.01 39.17
N GLY A 456 10.29 -35.33 39.08
CA GLY A 456 10.89 -36.48 39.77
C GLY A 456 10.40 -37.84 39.26
N THR A 457 9.83 -37.89 38.06
CA THR A 457 9.30 -39.11 37.41
C THR A 457 10.33 -39.80 36.51
N SER A 458 11.49 -39.19 36.29
CA SER A 458 12.63 -39.76 35.57
C SER A 458 13.16 -41.05 36.20
N ASN A 459 13.54 -42.04 35.38
CA ASN A 459 14.00 -43.35 35.83
C ASN A 459 15.54 -43.51 35.79
N CYS A 460 16.31 -42.44 36.05
CA CYS A 460 17.78 -42.43 35.94
C CYS A 460 18.54 -43.22 37.02
N GLY A 461 17.85 -43.94 37.91
CA GLY A 461 18.44 -44.66 39.04
C GLY A 461 19.10 -43.75 40.08
N ALA A 462 19.54 -44.32 41.22
CA ALA A 462 20.10 -43.56 42.33
C ALA A 462 21.43 -42.82 41.99
N HIS A 463 22.15 -43.30 40.98
CA HIS A 463 23.47 -42.80 40.58
C HIS A 463 23.50 -42.04 39.24
N GLY A 464 22.35 -41.88 38.57
CA GLY A 464 22.21 -40.98 37.44
C GLY A 464 21.89 -39.54 37.84
N VAL A 465 22.03 -38.65 36.88
CA VAL A 465 21.60 -37.24 36.88
C VAL A 465 20.64 -37.07 35.71
N CYS A 466 19.41 -36.64 35.98
CA CYS A 466 18.41 -36.39 34.95
C CYS A 466 18.69 -35.07 34.23
N ILE A 467 18.56 -35.07 32.91
CA ILE A 467 18.68 -33.89 32.03
C ILE A 467 17.42 -33.86 31.15
N ASN A 468 16.56 -32.85 31.32
CA ASN A 468 15.32 -32.77 30.56
C ASN A 468 15.61 -32.39 29.10
N THR A 469 14.92 -33.02 28.15
CA THR A 469 15.04 -32.75 26.71
C THR A 469 13.65 -32.64 26.08
N ASN A 470 13.48 -31.88 25.00
CA ASN A 470 12.13 -31.62 24.48
C ASN A 470 11.47 -32.92 23.96
N GLY A 471 10.50 -33.44 24.72
CA GLY A 471 9.80 -34.69 24.52
C GLY A 471 10.42 -35.92 25.20
N SER A 472 11.40 -35.77 26.12
CA SER A 472 12.03 -36.87 26.85
C SER A 472 12.91 -36.36 28.02
N TYR A 473 13.66 -37.26 28.64
CA TYR A 473 14.84 -36.93 29.44
C TYR A 473 15.99 -37.85 29.06
N ASP A 474 17.21 -37.37 29.25
CA ASP A 474 18.45 -38.15 29.24
C ASP A 474 18.95 -38.37 30.68
N CYS A 475 19.76 -39.41 30.87
CA CYS A 475 20.38 -39.74 32.14
C CYS A 475 21.90 -39.73 31.98
N ALA A 476 22.61 -38.91 32.75
CA ALA A 476 24.06 -38.91 32.79
C ALA A 476 24.57 -39.59 34.08
N CYS A 477 25.52 -40.52 33.97
CA CYS A 477 26.16 -41.11 35.16
C CYS A 477 26.87 -40.05 36.01
N LYS A 478 26.74 -40.15 37.34
CA LYS A 478 27.59 -39.38 38.26
C LYS A 478 29.06 -39.79 38.06
N PRO A 479 30.04 -38.88 38.27
CA PRO A 479 31.46 -39.21 38.11
C PRO A 479 31.87 -40.46 38.92
N GLY A 480 32.52 -41.41 38.25
CA GLY A 480 32.91 -42.71 38.84
C GLY A 480 31.92 -43.87 38.61
N TYR A 481 30.82 -43.65 37.90
CA TYR A 481 29.86 -44.67 37.48
C TYR A 481 29.79 -44.72 35.94
N SER A 482 29.40 -45.87 35.39
CA SER A 482 29.15 -46.09 33.95
C SER A 482 27.77 -46.72 33.75
N GLU A 483 27.27 -46.67 32.53
CA GLU A 483 26.16 -47.51 32.07
C GLU A 483 26.66 -48.95 31.88
N ASP A 484 25.81 -49.95 32.18
CA ASP A 484 26.06 -51.40 32.01
C ASP A 484 25.51 -51.91 30.65
#